data_AF-A0A355U5M9-F1
#
_entry.id   AF-A0A355U5M9-F1
#
_cell.length_a   1.000
_cell.length_b   1.000
_cell.length_c   1.000
_cell.angle_alpha   90.00
_cell.angle_beta   90.00
_cell.angle_gamma   90.00
#
_symmetry.space_group_name_H-M   'P 1'
#
loop_
_entity.id
_entity.type
_entity.pdbx_description
1 polymer ?
#
loop_
_entity_poly.entity_id
_entity_poly.type
_entity_poly.pdbx_seq_one_letter_code
_entity_poly.pdbx_strand_id
1 'polypeptide(L)'
;MLSELPLTQEHIREVFDGVNSSAANGYDEEYTFACMFSDPGSGVGDELLQTRSVKTYSSTIRNLLSSVESSWSTRAESFTDALSASGLQIYWPYSEDWDGKSMPVITFNPEEASSVSRVGFKEGCNVGYLREELPGGLWIVREVIVDEEYAKNHPVWVINRNEDAAYLTPQMLEVLHPERSTAVTTRSNSDCKSLVLKEFKAHRNYDSWFAGGSEFFVKCGSLDGFTAQTEEELKLFSPSVTDMMINVKRKYVGKTLRFNTMLVSEWTPQLEECVFLMIEDDGGKQTSWKASGVVKIKSKSYGFEVDLPFRRNDDLVWRGKLSSNYFERYNGKPNRFGDVSVTFSFL
;
A
#
# COMPACT_ATOMS: atom_id res chain seq x y z
N MET A 1 -15.06 12.83 -20.09
CA MET A 1 -15.75 13.35 -18.90
C MET A 1 -14.80 14.04 -17.91
N LEU A 2 -13.93 13.35 -17.15
CA LEU A 2 -13.03 14.02 -16.19
C LEU A 2 -12.13 15.10 -16.84
N SER A 3 -11.61 14.81 -18.03
CA SER A 3 -10.81 15.76 -18.84
C SER A 3 -11.60 16.96 -19.39
N GLU A 4 -12.93 16.89 -19.42
CA GLU A 4 -13.80 17.96 -19.90
C GLU A 4 -14.24 18.89 -18.77
N LEU A 5 -14.06 18.48 -17.51
CA LEU A 5 -14.35 19.32 -16.36
C LEU A 5 -13.50 20.60 -16.41
N PRO A 6 -14.04 21.75 -16.01
CA PRO A 6 -13.28 23.00 -15.92
C PRO A 6 -12.36 22.98 -14.68
N LEU A 7 -11.40 22.07 -14.69
CA LEU A 7 -10.40 21.93 -13.63
C LEU A 7 -9.60 23.24 -13.50
N THR A 8 -9.29 23.58 -12.27
CA THR A 8 -8.52 24.76 -11.90
C THR A 8 -7.37 24.30 -11.03
N GLN A 9 -6.41 25.19 -10.75
CA GLN A 9 -5.31 24.89 -9.85
C GLN A 9 -5.75 24.44 -8.45
N GLU A 10 -6.92 24.91 -7.97
CA GLU A 10 -7.44 24.46 -6.68
C GLU A 10 -7.83 22.98 -6.71
N HIS A 11 -8.48 22.53 -7.78
CA HIS A 11 -8.83 21.11 -7.96
C HIS A 11 -7.58 20.22 -8.10
N ILE A 12 -6.52 20.72 -8.75
CA ILE A 12 -5.26 19.95 -8.86
C ILE A 12 -4.59 19.84 -7.48
N ARG A 13 -4.63 20.92 -6.68
CA ARG A 13 -4.13 20.92 -5.31
C ARG A 13 -4.91 19.99 -4.40
N GLU A 14 -6.23 19.93 -4.52
CA GLU A 14 -7.07 18.97 -3.79
C GLU A 14 -6.60 17.53 -4.01
N VAL A 15 -6.38 17.13 -5.27
CA VAL A 15 -5.89 15.77 -5.58
C VAL A 15 -4.47 15.58 -5.06
N PHE A 16 -3.58 16.55 -5.26
CA PHE A 16 -2.21 16.48 -4.73
C PHE A 16 -2.19 16.30 -3.21
N ASP A 17 -3.08 16.99 -2.50
CA ASP A 17 -3.21 16.89 -1.05
C ASP A 17 -3.75 15.53 -0.62
N GLY A 18 -4.78 15.00 -1.29
CA GLY A 18 -5.28 13.64 -1.06
C GLY A 18 -4.22 12.58 -1.30
N VAL A 19 -3.52 12.66 -2.44
CA VAL A 19 -2.39 11.78 -2.81
C VAL A 19 -1.28 11.84 -1.78
N ASN A 20 -0.88 13.03 -1.33
CA ASN A 20 0.15 13.18 -0.30
C ASN A 20 -0.28 12.65 1.06
N SER A 21 -1.57 12.76 1.39
CA SER A 21 -2.08 12.21 2.64
C SER A 21 -2.02 10.67 2.63
N SER A 22 -2.47 10.03 1.54
CA SER A 22 -2.33 8.57 1.33
C SER A 22 -0.85 8.13 1.41
N ALA A 23 0.01 8.86 0.73
CA ALA A 23 1.45 8.66 0.72
C ALA A 23 2.09 8.77 2.12
N ALA A 24 1.67 9.74 2.94
CA ALA A 24 2.15 9.92 4.31
C ALA A 24 1.72 8.76 5.22
N ASN A 25 0.54 8.20 4.95
CA ASN A 25 0.01 7.01 5.60
C ASN A 25 0.63 5.70 5.04
N GLY A 26 1.59 5.77 4.11
CA GLY A 26 2.34 4.62 3.60
C GLY A 26 1.68 3.89 2.42
N TYR A 27 0.55 4.39 1.91
CA TYR A 27 -0.11 3.89 0.71
C TYR A 27 0.55 4.47 -0.56
N ASP A 28 0.01 4.13 -1.74
CA ASP A 28 0.52 4.68 -2.99
C ASP A 28 0.22 6.19 -3.14
N GLU A 29 0.65 6.74 -4.27
CA GLU A 29 0.32 8.09 -4.72
C GLU A 29 -1.13 8.18 -5.23
N GLU A 30 -2.10 7.92 -4.36
CA GLU A 30 -3.48 7.68 -4.74
C GLU A 30 -4.52 8.53 -4.01
N TYR A 31 -5.64 8.79 -4.67
CA TYR A 31 -6.78 9.50 -4.12
C TYR A 31 -8.10 8.86 -4.56
N THR A 32 -8.73 8.13 -3.65
CA THR A 32 -9.95 7.38 -3.95
C THR A 32 -11.15 8.31 -4.11
N PHE A 33 -12.10 7.92 -4.95
CA PHE A 33 -13.36 8.67 -5.07
C PHE A 33 -14.15 8.64 -3.76
N ALA A 34 -14.03 7.57 -2.97
CA ALA A 34 -14.63 7.50 -1.64
C ALA A 34 -14.14 8.64 -0.73
N CYS A 35 -12.82 8.84 -0.62
CA CYS A 35 -12.23 9.97 0.12
C CYS A 35 -12.62 11.31 -0.50
N MET A 36 -12.60 11.43 -1.83
CA MET A 36 -12.98 12.66 -2.54
C MET A 36 -14.40 13.12 -2.24
N PHE A 37 -15.35 12.19 -2.14
CA PHE A 37 -16.72 12.54 -1.85
C PHE A 37 -16.97 12.76 -0.35
N SER A 38 -16.30 12.02 0.53
CA SER A 38 -16.51 12.09 1.98
C SER A 38 -15.80 13.27 2.63
N ASP A 39 -14.52 13.48 2.33
CA ASP A 39 -13.66 14.50 2.93
C ASP A 39 -12.57 14.97 1.93
N PRO A 40 -12.87 15.96 1.08
CA PRO A 40 -11.95 16.46 0.06
C PRO A 40 -10.55 16.80 0.60
N GLY A 41 -9.51 16.32 -0.10
CA GLY A 41 -8.11 16.43 0.30
C GLY A 41 -7.61 15.42 1.33
N SER A 42 -8.47 14.58 1.91
CA SER A 42 -8.05 13.46 2.77
C SER A 42 -7.68 12.25 1.93
N GLY A 43 -6.69 11.49 2.36
CA GLY A 43 -6.18 10.31 1.67
C GLY A 43 -6.63 9.00 2.33
N VAL A 44 -6.13 7.90 1.77
CA VAL A 44 -6.32 6.56 2.33
C VAL A 44 -5.67 6.47 3.71
N GLY A 45 -6.39 5.87 4.66
CA GLY A 45 -5.97 5.75 6.06
C GLY A 45 -6.48 6.86 6.99
N ASP A 46 -6.79 8.06 6.48
CA ASP A 46 -7.20 9.20 7.33
C ASP A 46 -8.48 8.92 8.14
N GLU A 47 -9.41 8.15 7.57
CA GLU A 47 -10.63 7.72 8.26
C GLU A 47 -10.31 6.86 9.50
N LEU A 48 -9.36 5.94 9.40
CA LEU A 48 -8.94 5.08 10.50
C LEU A 48 -8.24 5.89 11.60
N LEU A 49 -7.50 6.93 11.21
CA LEU A 49 -6.87 7.87 12.13
C LEU A 49 -7.86 8.87 12.74
N GLN A 50 -9.11 8.89 12.26
CA GLN A 50 -10.13 9.89 12.59
C GLN A 50 -9.64 11.33 12.36
N THR A 51 -8.70 11.49 11.42
CA THR A 51 -8.18 12.78 11.00
C THR A 51 -8.99 13.28 9.81
N ARG A 52 -9.28 14.57 9.81
CA ARG A 52 -9.92 15.24 8.66
C ARG A 52 -8.89 16.10 7.95
N SER A 53 -9.16 16.37 6.68
CA SER A 53 -8.43 17.38 5.94
C SER A 53 -8.52 18.71 6.70
N VAL A 54 -7.36 19.27 7.04
CA VAL A 54 -7.27 20.60 7.67
C VAL A 54 -7.48 21.71 6.61
N LYS A 55 -7.45 21.34 5.33
CA LYS A 55 -7.54 22.26 4.20
C LYS A 55 -8.97 22.36 3.72
N THR A 56 -9.38 23.59 3.43
CA THR A 56 -10.67 23.89 2.82
C THR A 56 -10.46 24.39 1.40
N TYR A 57 -11.32 23.95 0.49
CA TYR A 57 -11.30 24.32 -0.92
C TYR A 57 -12.55 25.11 -1.24
N SER A 58 -12.41 26.18 -2.03
CA SER A 58 -13.53 27.01 -2.46
C SER A 58 -14.42 26.31 -3.50
N SER A 59 -13.81 25.47 -4.34
CA SER A 59 -14.47 24.52 -5.24
C SER A 59 -13.71 23.20 -5.23
N THR A 60 -14.45 22.10 -5.07
CA THR A 60 -13.87 20.74 -5.06
C THR A 60 -14.22 19.98 -6.34
N ILE A 61 -13.48 18.89 -6.62
CA ILE A 61 -13.83 17.98 -7.72
C ILE A 61 -15.23 17.39 -7.52
N ARG A 62 -15.60 17.09 -6.27
CA ARG A 62 -16.98 16.72 -5.91
C ARG A 62 -17.99 17.74 -6.42
N ASN A 63 -17.77 19.04 -6.18
CA ASN A 63 -18.68 20.10 -6.65
C ASN A 63 -18.79 20.11 -8.18
N LEU A 64 -17.68 19.91 -8.90
CA LEU A 64 -17.69 19.82 -10.35
C LEU A 64 -18.50 18.62 -10.85
N LEU A 65 -18.30 17.43 -10.27
CA LEU A 65 -19.01 16.21 -10.67
C LEU A 65 -20.51 16.30 -10.39
N SER A 66 -20.92 16.83 -9.23
CA SER A 66 -22.33 17.04 -8.91
C SER A 66 -23.00 18.04 -9.87
N SER A 67 -22.26 19.04 -10.36
CA SER A 67 -22.80 19.97 -11.36
C SER A 67 -23.09 19.29 -12.71
N VAL A 68 -22.24 18.34 -13.13
CA VAL A 68 -22.46 17.53 -14.34
C VAL A 68 -23.65 16.58 -14.16
N GLU A 69 -23.77 15.92 -13.01
CA GLU A 69 -24.91 15.04 -12.72
C GLU A 69 -26.26 15.76 -12.84
N SER A 70 -26.34 17.00 -12.33
CA SER A 70 -27.56 17.81 -12.40
C SER A 70 -28.03 18.06 -13.84
N SER A 71 -27.11 18.05 -14.81
CA SER A 71 -27.40 18.21 -16.23
C SER A 71 -27.86 16.93 -16.93
N TRP A 72 -27.63 15.76 -16.32
CA TRP A 72 -27.89 14.43 -16.90
C TRP A 72 -29.02 13.65 -16.21
N SER A 73 -29.58 14.18 -15.12
CA SER A 73 -30.42 13.43 -14.19
C SER A 73 -31.82 13.06 -14.74
N THR A 74 -32.00 11.75 -14.99
CA THR A 74 -33.27 10.99 -14.99
C THR A 74 -33.14 9.65 -14.25
N ARG A 75 -32.07 9.43 -13.47
CA ARG A 75 -31.75 8.14 -12.83
C ARG A 75 -32.13 8.10 -11.34
N ALA A 76 -32.46 6.90 -10.86
CA ALA A 76 -32.95 6.63 -9.50
C ALA A 76 -31.84 6.51 -8.43
N GLU A 77 -30.59 6.33 -8.84
CA GLU A 77 -29.40 6.26 -7.97
C GLU A 77 -28.47 7.42 -8.32
N SER A 78 -27.94 8.11 -7.31
CA SER A 78 -27.06 9.26 -7.54
C SER A 78 -25.73 8.80 -8.14
N PHE A 79 -25.31 9.46 -9.21
CA PHE A 79 -24.06 9.17 -9.91
C PHE A 79 -22.85 9.30 -8.98
N THR A 80 -22.85 10.26 -8.06
CA THR A 80 -21.78 10.43 -7.07
C THR A 80 -21.72 9.29 -6.07
N ASP A 81 -22.87 8.75 -5.65
CA ASP A 81 -22.90 7.60 -4.72
C ASP A 81 -22.31 6.35 -5.39
N ALA A 82 -22.68 6.12 -6.66
CA ALA A 82 -22.13 5.03 -7.45
C ALA A 82 -20.60 5.17 -7.65
N LEU A 83 -20.10 6.37 -7.93
CA LEU A 83 -18.66 6.62 -8.03
C LEU A 83 -17.95 6.43 -6.69
N SER A 84 -18.53 6.92 -5.59
CA SER A 84 -17.97 6.75 -4.24
C SER A 84 -17.84 5.27 -3.87
N ALA A 85 -18.80 4.43 -4.26
CA ALA A 85 -18.81 3.00 -3.97
C ALA A 85 -18.05 2.15 -5.02
N SER A 86 -17.52 2.75 -6.08
CA SER A 86 -16.97 2.02 -7.23
C SER A 86 -15.60 1.39 -7.00
N GLY A 87 -14.88 1.82 -5.97
CA GLY A 87 -13.46 1.49 -5.79
C GLY A 87 -12.53 2.19 -6.79
N LEU A 88 -13.03 3.14 -7.59
CA LEU A 88 -12.18 3.95 -8.47
C LEU A 88 -11.32 4.92 -7.67
N GLN A 89 -10.19 5.30 -8.26
CA GLN A 89 -9.31 6.33 -7.74
C GLN A 89 -8.62 7.14 -8.83
N ILE A 90 -8.01 8.24 -8.41
CA ILE A 90 -6.98 8.95 -9.15
C ILE A 90 -5.63 8.49 -8.61
N TYR A 91 -4.88 7.76 -9.41
CA TYR A 91 -3.46 7.47 -9.17
C TYR A 91 -2.61 8.55 -9.86
N TRP A 92 -1.63 9.12 -9.15
CA TRP A 92 -0.73 10.14 -9.66
C TRP A 92 0.73 9.72 -9.45
N PRO A 93 1.31 8.94 -10.38
CA PRO A 93 2.71 8.52 -10.28
C PRO A 93 3.64 9.75 -10.29
N TYR A 94 4.70 9.72 -9.47
CA TYR A 94 5.71 10.78 -9.40
C TYR A 94 5.13 12.15 -8.98
N SER A 95 4.00 12.17 -8.29
CA SER A 95 3.32 13.38 -7.81
C SER A 95 4.22 14.26 -6.93
N GLU A 96 5.15 13.66 -6.19
CA GLU A 96 6.12 14.36 -5.34
C GLU A 96 7.02 15.35 -6.11
N ASP A 97 7.13 15.23 -7.44
CA ASP A 97 7.89 16.14 -8.30
C ASP A 97 7.02 17.24 -8.96
N TRP A 98 5.73 17.33 -8.61
CA TRP A 98 4.85 18.33 -9.18
C TRP A 98 5.30 19.77 -8.88
N ASP A 99 5.30 20.61 -9.91
CA ASP A 99 5.73 22.02 -9.86
C ASP A 99 4.71 22.99 -9.23
N GLY A 100 3.56 22.47 -8.78
CA GLY A 100 2.46 23.24 -8.18
C GLY A 100 1.66 24.07 -9.18
N LYS A 101 1.85 23.86 -10.50
CA LYS A 101 1.26 24.69 -11.58
C LYS A 101 0.81 23.91 -12.80
N SER A 102 1.52 22.86 -13.19
CA SER A 102 1.25 22.11 -14.40
C SER A 102 -0.05 21.33 -14.27
N MET A 103 -0.90 21.39 -15.31
CA MET A 103 -2.16 20.66 -15.37
C MET A 103 -1.90 19.19 -15.73
N PRO A 104 -2.69 18.25 -15.18
CA PRO A 104 -2.51 16.83 -15.45
C PRO A 104 -3.04 16.42 -16.82
N VAL A 105 -2.35 15.48 -17.45
CA VAL A 105 -2.93 14.64 -18.49
C VAL A 105 -3.74 13.54 -17.81
N ILE A 106 -5.02 13.41 -18.14
CA ILE A 106 -5.88 12.36 -17.57
C ILE A 106 -5.92 11.15 -18.49
N THR A 107 -5.60 9.99 -17.97
CA THR A 107 -5.66 8.69 -18.65
C THR A 107 -6.34 7.66 -17.76
N PHE A 108 -6.38 6.39 -18.16
CA PHE A 108 -6.96 5.31 -17.38
C PHE A 108 -6.12 4.04 -17.50
N ASN A 109 -6.25 3.13 -16.53
CA ASN A 109 -5.67 1.80 -16.63
C ASN A 109 -6.47 0.98 -17.66
N PRO A 110 -5.85 0.54 -18.78
CA PRO A 110 -6.57 -0.22 -19.79
C PRO A 110 -7.01 -1.62 -19.32
N GLU A 111 -6.49 -2.12 -18.18
CA GLU A 111 -6.58 -3.51 -17.69
C GLU A 111 -6.05 -4.52 -18.74
N GLU A 112 -5.57 -5.70 -18.34
CA GLU A 112 -5.09 -6.73 -19.30
C GLU A 112 -6.22 -7.27 -20.22
N ALA A 113 -7.48 -6.91 -19.97
CA ALA A 113 -8.65 -7.54 -20.55
C ALA A 113 -9.20 -6.91 -21.84
N SER A 114 -8.55 -5.92 -22.46
CA SER A 114 -8.95 -5.53 -23.82
C SER A 114 -8.27 -6.45 -24.85
N SER A 115 -8.94 -7.57 -25.14
CA SER A 115 -8.67 -8.44 -26.31
C SER A 115 -8.78 -7.69 -27.65
N VAL A 116 -9.25 -6.45 -27.62
CA VAL A 116 -9.01 -5.46 -28.65
C VAL A 116 -7.58 -4.97 -28.49
N SER A 117 -6.64 -5.71 -29.08
CA SER A 117 -5.34 -5.14 -29.44
C SER A 117 -5.63 -3.82 -30.15
N ARG A 118 -5.41 -2.69 -29.47
CA ARG A 118 -5.46 -1.37 -30.11
C ARG A 118 -4.26 -1.34 -31.04
N VAL A 119 -4.47 -1.83 -32.25
CA VAL A 119 -3.47 -1.97 -33.31
C VAL A 119 -2.74 -0.63 -33.43
N GLY A 120 -1.47 -0.59 -33.02
CA GLY A 120 -0.60 0.58 -33.16
C GLY A 120 -0.06 1.19 -31.87
N PHE A 121 -0.50 0.78 -30.67
CA PHE A 121 0.12 1.26 -29.42
C PHE A 121 1.21 0.33 -28.91
N LYS A 122 2.35 0.92 -28.52
CA LYS A 122 3.43 0.23 -27.82
C LYS A 122 2.94 -0.17 -26.42
N GLU A 123 3.35 -1.35 -25.96
CA GLU A 123 3.12 -1.80 -24.58
C GLU A 123 3.55 -0.73 -23.57
N GLY A 124 2.76 -0.55 -22.52
CA GLY A 124 2.99 0.50 -21.51
C GLY A 124 2.61 1.92 -21.95
N CYS A 125 1.94 2.11 -23.10
CA CYS A 125 1.42 3.40 -23.55
C CYS A 125 -0.11 3.43 -23.53
N ASN A 126 -0.70 4.60 -23.29
CA ASN A 126 -2.13 4.84 -23.48
C ASN A 126 -2.38 6.25 -24.05
N VAL A 127 -3.61 6.52 -24.49
CA VAL A 127 -4.07 7.87 -24.85
C VAL A 127 -4.51 8.59 -23.59
N GLY A 128 -3.87 9.72 -23.31
CA GLY A 128 -4.27 10.66 -22.27
C GLY A 128 -4.92 11.92 -22.88
N TYR A 129 -5.64 12.64 -22.04
CA TYR A 129 -6.43 13.81 -22.41
C TYR A 129 -5.98 15.01 -21.57
N LEU A 130 -5.38 16.00 -22.23
CA LEU A 130 -4.91 17.23 -21.59
C LEU A 130 -5.89 18.37 -21.87
N ARG A 131 -6.39 18.99 -20.82
CA ARG A 131 -7.19 20.21 -20.94
C ARG A 131 -6.28 21.43 -21.06
N GLU A 132 -6.41 22.19 -22.13
CA GLU A 132 -5.63 23.40 -22.38
C GLU A 132 -6.55 24.61 -22.59
N GLU A 133 -6.22 25.73 -21.94
CA GLU A 133 -6.85 27.02 -22.21
C GLU A 133 -6.13 27.71 -23.37
N LEU A 134 -6.90 28.07 -24.39
CA LEU A 134 -6.45 28.81 -25.56
C LEU A 134 -6.52 30.33 -25.30
N PRO A 135 -5.79 31.14 -26.08
CA PRO A 135 -5.93 32.59 -26.06
C PRO A 135 -7.40 33.02 -26.24
N GLY A 136 -7.90 33.86 -25.34
CA GLY A 136 -9.29 34.33 -25.35
C GLY A 136 -10.26 33.53 -24.48
N GLY A 137 -9.77 32.61 -23.63
CA GLY A 137 -10.59 31.89 -22.64
C GLY A 137 -11.37 30.70 -23.21
N LEU A 138 -11.13 30.35 -24.47
CA LEU A 138 -11.60 29.08 -25.04
C LEU A 138 -10.77 27.94 -24.47
N TRP A 139 -11.33 26.74 -24.43
CA TRP A 139 -10.60 25.56 -24.00
C TRP A 139 -10.72 24.42 -25.01
N ILE A 140 -9.71 23.56 -25.03
CA ILE A 140 -9.69 22.32 -25.80
C ILE A 140 -9.26 21.16 -24.90
N VAL A 141 -9.57 19.95 -25.36
CA VAL A 141 -8.98 18.72 -24.82
C VAL A 141 -8.11 18.14 -25.93
N ARG A 142 -6.80 18.08 -25.69
CA ARG A 142 -5.81 17.53 -26.61
C ARG A 142 -5.52 16.08 -26.23
N GLU A 143 -5.50 15.21 -27.23
CA GLU A 143 -5.01 13.84 -27.05
C GLU A 143 -3.48 13.83 -27.02
N VAL A 144 -2.90 13.11 -26.06
CA VAL A 144 -1.46 12.96 -25.86
C VAL A 144 -1.18 11.48 -25.60
N ILE A 145 -0.15 10.92 -26.23
CA ILE A 145 0.28 9.57 -25.89
C ILE A 145 1.12 9.64 -24.62
N VAL A 146 0.71 8.89 -23.61
CA VAL A 146 1.36 8.84 -22.30
C VAL A 146 1.97 7.46 -22.07
N ASP A 147 3.23 7.45 -21.66
CA ASP A 147 3.95 6.30 -21.13
C ASP A 147 4.57 6.68 -19.77
N GLU A 148 5.24 5.73 -19.10
CA GLU A 148 5.82 5.99 -17.78
C GLU A 148 6.89 7.09 -17.83
N GLU A 149 7.65 7.18 -18.92
CA GLU A 149 8.68 8.21 -19.07
C GLU A 149 8.07 9.61 -19.22
N TYR A 150 6.93 9.72 -19.90
CA TYR A 150 6.13 10.94 -19.93
C TYR A 150 5.66 11.31 -18.51
N ALA A 151 5.14 10.35 -17.74
CA ALA A 151 4.61 10.56 -16.39
C ALA A 151 5.69 10.98 -15.37
N LYS A 152 6.95 10.58 -15.55
CA LYS A 152 8.07 11.08 -14.73
C LYS A 152 8.33 12.58 -14.89
N ASN A 153 7.97 13.13 -16.05
CA ASN A 153 8.32 14.50 -16.45
C ASN A 153 7.11 15.43 -16.50
N HIS A 154 5.89 14.89 -16.41
CA HIS A 154 4.65 15.64 -16.50
C HIS A 154 3.61 15.05 -15.54
N PRO A 155 2.74 15.89 -14.93
CA PRO A 155 1.62 15.40 -14.16
C PRO A 155 0.69 14.51 -14.99
N VAL A 156 0.46 13.29 -14.52
CA VAL A 156 -0.48 12.35 -15.13
C VAL A 156 -1.39 11.81 -14.04
N TRP A 157 -2.70 11.89 -14.30
CA TRP A 157 -3.71 11.25 -13.47
C TRP A 157 -4.20 10.00 -14.18
N VAL A 158 -3.93 8.84 -13.60
CA VAL A 158 -4.42 7.56 -14.07
C VAL A 158 -5.67 7.20 -13.28
N ILE A 159 -6.80 7.07 -13.97
CA ILE A 159 -8.01 6.52 -13.37
C ILE A 159 -7.90 5.00 -13.36
N ASN A 160 -7.79 4.40 -12.18
CA ASN A 160 -7.73 2.96 -11.99
C ASN A 160 -8.59 2.55 -10.78
N ARG A 161 -8.44 1.30 -10.32
CA ARG A 161 -9.15 0.77 -9.15
C ARG A 161 -8.18 0.68 -7.98
N ASN A 162 -8.69 1.01 -6.80
CA ASN A 162 -8.06 0.72 -5.53
C ASN A 162 -8.53 -0.65 -5.04
N GLU A 163 -7.61 -1.53 -4.68
CA GLU A 163 -7.93 -2.85 -4.11
C GLU A 163 -7.32 -3.06 -2.72
N ASP A 164 -6.56 -2.07 -2.24
CA ASP A 164 -5.60 -2.23 -1.15
C ASP A 164 -5.80 -1.27 0.02
N ALA A 165 -6.69 -0.27 -0.09
CA ALA A 165 -6.98 0.72 0.96
C ALA A 165 -7.43 0.10 2.30
N ALA A 166 -7.93 -1.14 2.29
CA ALA A 166 -8.35 -1.85 3.48
C ALA A 166 -7.19 -2.47 4.29
N TYR A 167 -5.98 -2.54 3.71
CA TYR A 167 -4.81 -3.14 4.36
C TYR A 167 -4.02 -2.11 5.16
N LEU A 168 -3.34 -2.57 6.21
CA LEU A 168 -2.53 -1.69 7.05
C LEU A 168 -1.08 -1.66 6.57
N THR A 169 -0.55 -0.45 6.45
CA THR A 169 0.86 -0.20 6.12
C THR A 169 1.72 -0.20 7.39
N PRO A 170 3.06 -0.28 7.28
CA PRO A 170 3.99 -0.02 8.38
C PRO A 170 3.65 1.23 9.22
N GLN A 171 3.32 2.33 8.56
CA GLN A 171 3.01 3.62 9.17
C GLN A 171 1.69 3.54 9.94
N MET A 172 0.65 2.96 9.33
CA MET A 172 -0.65 2.81 9.96
C MET A 172 -0.59 1.87 11.16
N LEU A 173 0.16 0.77 11.08
CA LEU A 173 0.37 -0.13 12.21
C LEU A 173 1.03 0.56 13.40
N GLU A 174 2.02 1.41 13.16
CA GLU A 174 2.71 2.13 14.24
C GLU A 174 1.78 3.11 14.96
N VAL A 175 0.91 3.80 14.22
CA VAL A 175 -0.02 4.79 14.78
C VAL A 175 -1.23 4.13 15.45
N LEU A 176 -1.81 3.09 14.85
CA LEU A 176 -3.00 2.42 15.36
C LEU A 176 -2.70 1.43 16.48
N HIS A 177 -1.48 0.89 16.53
CA HIS A 177 -1.03 -0.09 17.52
C HIS A 177 0.27 0.30 18.24
N PRO A 178 0.32 1.49 18.88
CA PRO A 178 1.54 1.98 19.54
C PRO A 178 1.95 1.12 20.75
N GLU A 179 1.03 0.33 21.31
CA GLU A 179 1.31 -0.66 22.35
C GLU A 179 2.37 -1.68 21.96
N ARG A 180 2.44 -2.03 20.65
CA ARG A 180 3.45 -2.94 20.13
C ARG A 180 4.85 -2.38 20.38
N SER A 181 5.09 -1.12 20.03
CA SER A 181 6.38 -0.45 20.21
C SER A 181 6.69 -0.06 21.66
N THR A 182 5.67 0.27 22.47
CA THR A 182 5.87 0.72 23.87
C THR A 182 6.13 -0.42 24.86
N ALA A 183 5.67 -1.64 24.57
CA ALA A 183 5.96 -2.82 25.38
C ALA A 183 7.47 -3.10 25.54
N VAL A 184 8.28 -2.76 24.53
CA VAL A 184 9.75 -2.92 24.52
C VAL A 184 10.43 -2.11 25.62
N THR A 185 9.92 -0.92 25.94
CA THR A 185 10.64 0.04 26.81
C THR A 185 10.34 -0.21 28.30
N THR A 186 9.22 -0.85 28.62
CA THR A 186 8.71 -0.96 29.99
C THR A 186 8.93 -2.33 30.65
N ARG A 187 9.26 -3.37 29.86
CA ARG A 187 9.41 -4.75 30.33
C ARG A 187 10.84 -5.27 30.15
N SER A 188 11.80 -4.56 30.74
CA SER A 188 13.21 -4.99 30.86
C SER A 188 13.40 -6.21 31.77
N ASN A 189 12.64 -7.30 31.56
CA ASN A 189 13.10 -8.62 31.93
C ASN A 189 14.27 -8.96 30.99
N SER A 190 15.43 -9.26 31.57
CA SER A 190 16.74 -9.25 30.90
C SER A 190 16.95 -10.22 29.73
N ASP A 191 15.96 -11.04 29.38
CA ASP A 191 16.16 -12.21 28.52
C ASP A 191 15.30 -12.23 27.23
N CYS A 192 14.42 -11.24 27.04
CA CYS A 192 13.57 -11.13 25.84
C CYS A 192 14.07 -10.06 24.86
N LYS A 193 13.99 -10.33 23.55
CA LYS A 193 14.34 -9.41 22.47
C LYS A 193 13.10 -9.04 21.66
N SER A 194 13.12 -7.91 20.95
CA SER A 194 12.04 -7.59 19.99
C SER A 194 12.54 -7.71 18.56
N LEU A 195 11.81 -8.42 17.69
CA LEU A 195 12.15 -8.54 16.27
C LEU A 195 11.47 -7.42 15.48
N VAL A 196 12.27 -6.66 14.73
CA VAL A 196 11.80 -5.51 13.94
C VAL A 196 12.25 -5.64 12.48
N LEU A 197 11.35 -5.33 11.55
CA LEU A 197 11.70 -5.08 10.15
C LEU A 197 12.08 -3.61 10.00
N LYS A 198 13.36 -3.36 9.68
CA LYS A 198 13.97 -2.01 9.66
C LYS A 198 13.96 -1.38 8.27
N GLU A 199 14.22 -2.21 7.27
CA GLU A 199 14.40 -1.70 5.92
C GLU A 199 13.87 -2.70 4.90
N PHE A 200 13.28 -2.18 3.84
CA PHE A 200 12.76 -2.95 2.71
C PHE A 200 13.20 -2.29 1.40
N LYS A 201 13.59 -3.11 0.42
CA LYS A 201 13.96 -2.66 -0.92
C LYS A 201 13.45 -3.65 -1.95
N ALA A 202 12.50 -3.23 -2.78
CA ALA A 202 12.17 -3.95 -4.01
C ALA A 202 13.19 -3.61 -5.11
N HIS A 203 13.57 -4.61 -5.90
CA HIS A 203 14.55 -4.43 -6.99
C HIS A 203 13.91 -4.30 -8.37
N ARG A 204 12.60 -4.54 -8.48
CA ARG A 204 11.77 -4.31 -9.67
C ARG A 204 10.34 -3.97 -9.25
N ASN A 205 9.56 -3.41 -10.18
CA ASN A 205 8.10 -3.44 -10.12
C ASN A 205 7.61 -4.75 -10.74
N TYR A 206 6.43 -5.20 -10.28
CA TYR A 206 5.70 -6.33 -10.83
C TYR A 206 4.61 -5.84 -11.78
N ASP A 207 3.99 -4.71 -11.44
CA ASP A 207 2.87 -4.17 -12.21
C ASP A 207 3.23 -3.26 -13.37
N SER A 208 2.24 -3.08 -14.24
CA SER A 208 2.13 -1.95 -15.15
C SER A 208 2.02 -0.62 -14.40
N TRP A 209 2.65 0.43 -14.91
CA TRP A 209 2.61 1.77 -14.28
C TRP A 209 1.22 2.38 -14.24
N PHE A 210 0.25 1.83 -14.97
CA PHE A 210 -1.14 2.23 -14.85
C PHE A 210 -1.84 1.67 -13.61
N ALA A 211 -1.31 0.61 -13.01
CA ALA A 211 -1.90 -0.04 -11.83
C ALA A 211 -1.43 0.59 -10.51
N GLY A 212 -0.22 1.13 -10.46
CA GLY A 212 0.34 1.70 -9.24
C GLY A 212 1.83 1.40 -9.09
N GLY A 213 2.33 1.58 -7.88
CA GLY A 213 3.51 0.89 -7.34
C GLY A 213 3.30 -0.62 -7.21
N SER A 214 4.21 -1.30 -6.53
CA SER A 214 4.03 -2.72 -6.17
C SER A 214 3.70 -2.85 -4.68
N GLU A 215 2.69 -3.65 -4.36
CA GLU A 215 2.21 -3.90 -3.01
C GLU A 215 2.75 -5.22 -2.46
N PHE A 216 3.72 -5.14 -1.54
CA PHE A 216 4.30 -6.32 -0.90
C PHE A 216 3.63 -6.61 0.44
N PHE A 217 2.95 -7.75 0.54
CA PHE A 217 2.40 -8.21 1.80
C PHE A 217 3.43 -9.00 2.59
N VAL A 218 3.73 -8.54 3.81
CA VAL A 218 4.65 -9.17 4.74
C VAL A 218 3.87 -9.73 5.92
N LYS A 219 3.98 -11.05 6.11
CA LYS A 219 3.30 -11.77 7.18
C LYS A 219 4.29 -12.54 8.03
N CYS A 220 4.25 -12.35 9.35
CA CYS A 220 5.11 -13.01 10.32
C CYS A 220 4.26 -13.71 11.38
N GLY A 221 4.30 -15.05 11.40
CA GLY A 221 3.66 -15.89 12.39
C GLY A 221 4.62 -16.31 13.51
N SER A 222 4.26 -16.08 14.76
CA SER A 222 5.10 -16.41 15.93
C SER A 222 4.29 -16.62 17.21
N LEU A 223 4.89 -17.27 18.21
CA LEU A 223 4.36 -17.28 19.57
C LEU A 223 4.98 -16.13 20.37
N ASP A 224 4.20 -15.08 20.59
CA ASP A 224 4.66 -13.87 21.28
C ASP A 224 4.65 -14.04 22.80
N GLY A 225 5.73 -13.66 23.49
CA GLY A 225 5.86 -13.76 24.95
C GLY A 225 5.85 -15.20 25.50
N PHE A 226 6.12 -16.20 24.64
CA PHE A 226 5.96 -17.60 24.99
C PHE A 226 6.95 -18.07 26.06
N THR A 227 6.43 -18.54 27.20
CA THR A 227 7.21 -19.23 28.22
C THR A 227 6.41 -20.40 28.77
N ALA A 228 6.91 -21.62 28.59
CA ALA A 228 6.30 -22.83 29.09
C ALA A 228 7.30 -23.74 29.81
N GLN A 229 6.81 -24.50 30.78
CA GLN A 229 7.54 -25.53 31.54
C GLN A 229 7.14 -26.95 31.15
N THR A 230 5.96 -27.13 30.57
CA THR A 230 5.47 -28.41 30.07
C THR A 230 4.88 -28.29 28.67
N GLU A 231 4.71 -29.41 27.99
CA GLU A 231 4.08 -29.45 26.66
C GLU A 231 2.60 -29.05 26.72
N GLU A 232 1.91 -29.37 27.81
CA GLU A 232 0.49 -29.02 28.00
C GLU A 232 0.27 -27.51 28.03
N GLU A 233 1.23 -26.76 28.56
CA GLU A 233 1.20 -25.29 28.58
C GLU A 233 1.30 -24.70 27.16
N LEU A 234 1.89 -25.40 26.18
CA LEU A 234 1.92 -24.95 24.78
C LEU A 234 0.52 -24.72 24.22
N LYS A 235 -0.46 -25.52 24.64
CA LYS A 235 -1.85 -25.43 24.19
C LYS A 235 -2.57 -24.18 24.72
N LEU A 236 -1.99 -23.48 25.69
CA LEU A 236 -2.52 -22.23 26.23
C LEU A 236 -2.17 -21.01 25.37
N PHE A 237 -1.21 -21.16 24.45
CA PHE A 237 -0.76 -20.08 23.59
C PHE A 237 -1.33 -20.24 22.19
N SER A 238 -1.75 -19.12 21.60
CA SER A 238 -2.16 -19.03 20.20
C SER A 238 -1.12 -18.20 19.46
N PRO A 239 -0.60 -18.67 18.31
CA PRO A 239 0.30 -17.89 17.49
C PRO A 239 -0.36 -16.58 17.03
N SER A 240 0.40 -15.50 17.08
CA SER A 240 0.03 -14.22 16.50
C SER A 240 0.57 -14.13 15.08
N VAL A 241 -0.13 -13.36 14.24
CA VAL A 241 0.32 -13.00 12.89
C VAL A 241 0.42 -11.49 12.82
N THR A 242 1.63 -10.99 12.60
CA THR A 242 1.82 -9.62 12.10
C THR A 242 1.57 -9.65 10.60
N ASP A 243 0.67 -8.80 10.11
CA ASP A 243 0.26 -8.70 8.72
C ASP A 243 0.28 -7.24 8.30
N MET A 244 1.03 -6.91 7.25
CA MET A 244 1.17 -5.56 6.73
C MET A 244 1.42 -5.55 5.24
N MET A 245 1.03 -4.45 4.60
CA MET A 245 1.33 -4.14 3.21
C MET A 245 2.41 -3.05 3.11
N ILE A 246 3.47 -3.30 2.36
CA ILE A 246 4.48 -2.31 2.03
C ILE A 246 4.27 -1.91 0.58
N ASN A 247 3.78 -0.69 0.36
CA ASN A 247 3.74 -0.14 -0.99
C ASN A 247 5.12 0.40 -1.40
N VAL A 248 5.62 -0.02 -2.56
CA VAL A 248 6.80 0.55 -3.20
C VAL A 248 6.39 1.35 -4.44
N LYS A 249 6.26 2.66 -4.24
CA LYS A 249 6.01 3.59 -5.34
C LYS A 249 7.09 3.49 -6.41
N ARG A 250 6.71 3.82 -7.64
CA ARG A 250 7.58 3.76 -8.83
C ARG A 250 8.95 4.41 -8.63
N LYS A 251 8.98 5.61 -8.04
CA LYS A 251 10.22 6.36 -7.79
C LYS A 251 11.14 5.74 -6.73
N TYR A 252 10.63 4.83 -5.90
CA TYR A 252 11.38 4.18 -4.83
C TYR A 252 11.85 2.76 -5.15
N VAL A 253 11.54 2.22 -6.34
CA VAL A 253 12.15 0.96 -6.79
C VAL A 253 13.67 1.09 -6.84
N GLY A 254 14.36 0.09 -6.30
CA GLY A 254 15.82 0.11 -6.16
C GLY A 254 16.32 0.99 -5.01
N LYS A 255 15.45 1.71 -4.29
CA LYS A 255 15.79 2.49 -3.09
C LYS A 255 15.38 1.73 -1.83
N THR A 256 16.04 2.06 -0.72
CA THR A 256 15.75 1.47 0.58
C THR A 256 14.67 2.30 1.27
N LEU A 257 13.51 1.68 1.49
CA LEU A 257 12.47 2.19 2.39
C LEU A 257 12.85 1.85 3.83
N ARG A 258 12.63 2.80 4.74
CA ARG A 258 12.97 2.66 6.16
C ARG A 258 11.74 2.86 7.01
N PHE A 259 11.54 1.94 7.94
CA PHE A 259 10.49 1.96 8.95
C PHE A 259 10.96 1.08 10.11
N ASN A 260 10.23 1.03 11.23
CA ASN A 260 10.63 0.21 12.39
C ASN A 260 9.48 -0.68 12.81
N THR A 261 8.97 -1.48 11.88
CA THR A 261 7.76 -2.26 12.15
C THR A 261 8.08 -3.50 12.95
N MET A 262 7.43 -3.60 14.11
CA MET A 262 7.54 -4.75 14.99
C MET A 262 6.89 -5.98 14.37
N LEU A 263 7.66 -7.07 14.28
CA LEU A 263 7.18 -8.36 13.83
C LEU A 263 6.83 -9.28 15.00
N VAL A 264 7.68 -9.27 16.04
CA VAL A 264 7.51 -10.04 17.29
C VAL A 264 7.89 -9.15 18.46
N SER A 265 7.00 -8.96 19.43
CA SER A 265 7.23 -8.03 20.53
C SER A 265 8.15 -8.62 21.60
N GLU A 266 7.91 -9.87 21.99
CA GLU A 266 8.62 -10.59 23.04
C GLU A 266 9.15 -11.92 22.48
N TRP A 267 10.32 -11.87 21.83
CA TRP A 267 11.08 -13.06 21.45
C TRP A 267 11.78 -13.65 22.69
N THR A 268 11.23 -14.72 23.23
CA THR A 268 11.80 -15.40 24.41
C THR A 268 12.90 -16.38 24.02
N PRO A 269 13.77 -16.82 24.96
CA PRO A 269 14.78 -17.85 24.69
C PRO A 269 14.19 -19.21 24.28
N GLN A 270 12.89 -19.43 24.52
CA GLN A 270 12.21 -20.65 24.09
C GLN A 270 11.75 -20.58 22.64
N LEU A 271 11.62 -19.39 22.04
CA LEU A 271 11.24 -19.22 20.64
C LEU A 271 12.48 -19.43 19.75
N GLU A 272 12.47 -20.52 18.97
CA GLU A 272 13.60 -20.86 18.10
C GLU A 272 13.43 -20.25 16.71
N GLU A 273 12.19 -20.21 16.20
CA GLU A 273 11.88 -19.82 14.82
C GLU A 273 10.53 -19.09 14.73
N CYS A 274 10.44 -18.13 13.81
CA CYS A 274 9.17 -17.60 13.31
C CYS A 274 8.92 -18.08 11.87
N VAL A 275 7.66 -18.07 11.46
CA VAL A 275 7.25 -18.33 10.09
C VAL A 275 7.08 -16.99 9.38
N PHE A 276 7.66 -16.85 8.20
CA PHE A 276 7.64 -15.58 7.47
C PHE A 276 7.23 -15.81 6.00
N LEU A 277 6.36 -14.94 5.50
CA LEU A 277 5.79 -14.97 4.16
C LEU A 277 5.84 -13.56 3.57
N MET A 278 6.33 -13.46 2.34
CA MET A 278 6.29 -12.26 1.53
C MET A 278 5.72 -12.62 0.16
N ILE A 279 4.73 -11.84 -0.27
CA ILE A 279 4.03 -11.99 -1.54
C ILE A 279 3.79 -10.61 -2.13
N GLU A 280 3.56 -10.57 -3.42
CA GLU A 280 3.13 -9.40 -4.17
C GLU A 280 1.71 -9.70 -4.69
N ASP A 281 0.76 -8.77 -4.51
CA ASP A 281 -0.69 -9.04 -4.66
C ASP A 281 -1.17 -8.83 -6.09
N ASP A 282 -1.27 -9.94 -6.83
CA ASP A 282 -1.93 -10.00 -8.15
C ASP A 282 -3.43 -10.37 -8.04
N GLY A 283 -3.97 -10.44 -6.82
CA GLY A 283 -5.37 -10.71 -6.55
C GLY A 283 -5.79 -12.20 -6.62
N GLY A 284 -7.08 -12.42 -6.86
CA GLY A 284 -7.69 -13.74 -6.99
C GLY A 284 -8.28 -14.33 -5.70
N LYS A 285 -8.51 -15.64 -5.68
CA LYS A 285 -9.24 -16.31 -4.58
C LYS A 285 -8.34 -16.46 -3.35
N GLN A 286 -8.88 -16.10 -2.19
CA GLN A 286 -8.24 -16.31 -0.89
C GLN A 286 -7.93 -17.80 -0.66
N THR A 287 -6.71 -18.05 -0.19
CA THR A 287 -6.16 -19.33 0.24
C THR A 287 -5.29 -19.09 1.49
N SER A 288 -4.60 -20.12 1.99
CA SER A 288 -3.70 -19.98 3.13
C SER A 288 -2.52 -20.94 3.05
N TRP A 289 -1.38 -20.49 3.57
CA TRP A 289 -0.22 -21.34 3.81
C TRP A 289 -0.24 -21.80 5.27
N LYS A 290 -0.55 -23.08 5.46
CA LYS A 290 -0.40 -23.75 6.75
C LYS A 290 1.08 -24.00 7.00
N ALA A 291 1.62 -23.40 8.04
CA ALA A 291 3.02 -23.49 8.39
C ALA A 291 3.20 -23.85 9.85
N SER A 292 4.38 -24.34 10.20
CA SER A 292 4.74 -24.62 11.58
C SER A 292 6.02 -23.90 12.00
N GLY A 293 6.06 -23.33 13.20
CA GLY A 293 7.29 -22.85 13.84
C GLY A 293 7.74 -23.77 14.96
N VAL A 294 8.86 -23.44 15.63
CA VAL A 294 9.46 -24.28 16.66
C VAL A 294 9.71 -23.48 17.94
N VAL A 295 9.40 -24.10 19.07
CA VAL A 295 9.78 -23.66 20.42
C VAL A 295 10.51 -24.77 21.17
N LYS A 296 11.24 -24.40 22.24
CA LYS A 296 12.02 -25.33 23.05
C LYS A 296 11.62 -25.29 24.51
N ILE A 297 11.18 -26.43 25.04
CA ILE A 297 10.79 -26.61 26.45
C ILE A 297 11.67 -27.72 27.04
N LYS A 298 12.46 -27.41 28.08
CA LYS A 298 13.37 -28.38 28.76
C LYS A 298 14.23 -29.20 27.76
N SER A 299 14.85 -28.49 26.81
CA SER A 299 15.69 -29.07 25.76
C SER A 299 14.99 -29.97 24.73
N LYS A 300 13.66 -30.05 24.75
CA LYS A 300 12.85 -30.72 23.72
C LYS A 300 12.21 -29.67 22.81
N SER A 301 12.15 -29.97 21.51
CA SER A 301 11.54 -29.10 20.50
C SER A 301 10.07 -29.46 20.30
N TYR A 302 9.22 -28.45 20.25
CA TYR A 302 7.78 -28.56 20.00
C TYR A 302 7.39 -27.64 18.86
N GLY A 303 6.43 -28.07 18.04
CA GLY A 303 5.91 -27.28 16.93
C GLY A 303 4.67 -26.47 17.33
N PHE A 304 4.50 -25.29 16.75
CA PHE A 304 3.22 -24.58 16.72
C PHE A 304 2.76 -24.41 15.27
N GLU A 305 1.46 -24.40 15.03
CA GLU A 305 0.88 -24.23 13.69
C GLU A 305 0.32 -22.82 13.52
N VAL A 306 0.56 -22.22 12.36
CA VAL A 306 0.02 -20.91 11.99
C VAL A 306 -0.48 -20.95 10.56
N ASP A 307 -1.65 -20.35 10.33
CA ASP A 307 -2.25 -20.20 9.02
C ASP A 307 -2.01 -18.77 8.53
N LEU A 308 -1.23 -18.62 7.45
CA LEU A 308 -0.94 -17.33 6.83
C LEU A 308 -1.79 -17.16 5.56
N PRO A 309 -2.84 -16.32 5.56
CA PRO A 309 -3.71 -16.14 4.40
C PRO A 309 -2.97 -15.42 3.26
N PHE A 310 -3.27 -15.77 2.01
CA PHE A 310 -2.82 -15.08 0.80
C PHE A 310 -3.80 -15.38 -0.35
N ARG A 311 -3.66 -14.79 -1.54
CA ARG A 311 -4.52 -15.09 -2.70
C ARG A 311 -3.75 -15.94 -3.73
N ARG A 312 -4.50 -16.72 -4.52
CA ARG A 312 -3.90 -17.77 -5.36
C ARG A 312 -3.04 -17.24 -6.51
N ASN A 313 -3.30 -16.03 -6.99
CA ASN A 313 -2.55 -15.47 -8.11
C ASN A 313 -1.32 -14.68 -7.66
N ASP A 314 -1.22 -14.35 -6.37
CA ASP A 314 -0.10 -13.60 -5.80
C ASP A 314 1.26 -14.20 -6.17
N ASP A 315 2.15 -13.34 -6.62
CA ASP A 315 3.53 -13.66 -6.86
C ASP A 315 4.26 -13.94 -5.54
N LEU A 316 4.63 -15.21 -5.33
CA LEU A 316 5.37 -15.63 -4.16
C LEU A 316 6.81 -15.09 -4.21
N VAL A 317 7.08 -14.05 -3.43
CA VAL A 317 8.44 -13.50 -3.28
C VAL A 317 9.30 -14.42 -2.42
N TRP A 318 8.82 -14.78 -1.22
CA TRP A 318 9.54 -15.68 -0.33
C TRP A 318 8.62 -16.27 0.76
N ARG A 319 8.88 -17.51 1.17
CA ARG A 319 8.29 -18.08 2.39
C ARG A 319 9.22 -19.07 3.05
N GLY A 320 9.18 -19.16 4.38
CA GLY A 320 10.00 -20.09 5.12
C GLY A 320 10.01 -19.82 6.62
N LYS A 321 10.89 -20.54 7.31
CA LYS A 321 11.15 -20.33 8.74
C LYS A 321 12.44 -19.54 8.91
N LEU A 322 12.45 -18.56 9.79
CA LEU A 322 13.63 -17.78 10.15
C LEU A 322 13.93 -17.99 11.63
N SER A 323 15.16 -18.42 11.92
CA SER A 323 15.57 -18.78 13.28
C SER A 323 16.17 -17.60 14.04
N SER A 324 16.18 -17.70 15.36
CA SER A 324 16.90 -16.78 16.27
C SER A 324 18.36 -16.59 15.82
N ASN A 325 19.07 -17.69 15.53
CA ASN A 325 20.45 -17.69 15.05
C ASN A 325 20.61 -16.94 13.71
N TYR A 326 19.63 -17.04 12.81
CA TYR A 326 19.63 -16.28 11.57
C TYR A 326 19.57 -14.78 11.87
N PHE A 327 18.62 -14.36 12.70
CA PHE A 327 18.44 -12.96 13.07
C PHE A 327 19.65 -12.40 13.84
N GLU A 328 20.28 -13.16 14.73
CA GLU A 328 21.50 -12.74 15.42
C GLU A 328 22.68 -12.56 14.48
N ARG A 329 22.90 -13.52 13.57
CA ARG A 329 24.01 -13.46 12.60
C ARG A 329 23.90 -12.26 11.64
N TYR A 330 22.68 -11.94 11.24
CA TYR A 330 22.38 -10.91 10.25
C TYR A 330 21.73 -9.66 10.84
N ASN A 331 21.82 -9.47 12.16
CA ASN A 331 21.25 -8.33 12.87
C ASN A 331 21.72 -7.00 12.26
N GLY A 332 20.78 -6.17 11.82
CA GLY A 332 21.05 -4.86 11.21
C GLY A 332 21.72 -4.92 9.82
N LYS A 333 21.73 -6.09 9.15
CA LYS A 333 22.31 -6.26 7.82
C LYS A 333 21.21 -6.57 6.79
N PRO A 334 21.29 -6.00 5.57
CA PRO A 334 20.34 -6.32 4.50
C PRO A 334 20.58 -7.74 3.99
N ASN A 335 19.49 -8.49 3.82
CA ASN A 335 19.49 -9.85 3.25
C ASN A 335 18.60 -9.91 2.02
N ARG A 336 19.00 -10.70 1.02
CA ARG A 336 18.27 -10.86 -0.24
C ARG A 336 17.24 -12.00 -0.13
N PHE A 337 16.00 -11.72 -0.52
CA PHE A 337 14.91 -12.68 -0.61
C PHE A 337 14.26 -12.53 -1.98
N GLY A 338 14.65 -13.37 -2.95
CA GLY A 338 14.16 -13.22 -4.34
C GLY A 338 14.47 -11.83 -4.89
N ASP A 339 13.44 -11.07 -5.23
CA ASP A 339 13.55 -9.72 -5.79
C ASP A 339 13.42 -8.59 -4.76
N VAL A 340 13.50 -8.92 -3.47
CA VAL A 340 13.52 -7.93 -2.38
C VAL A 340 14.77 -8.06 -1.51
N SER A 341 15.11 -6.99 -0.81
CA SER A 341 16.08 -7.01 0.28
C SER A 341 15.46 -6.47 1.55
N VAL A 342 15.68 -7.19 2.65
CA VAL A 342 15.07 -6.90 3.95
C VAL A 342 16.16 -6.84 5.02
N THR A 343 16.11 -5.81 5.86
CA THR A 343 16.96 -5.70 7.05
C THR A 343 16.11 -5.95 8.29
N PHE A 344 16.47 -6.98 9.05
CA PHE A 344 15.87 -7.26 10.36
C PHE A 344 16.78 -6.77 11.48
N SER A 345 16.20 -6.46 12.64
CA SER A 345 16.96 -6.18 13.85
C SER A 345 16.30 -6.82 15.07
N PHE A 346 17.11 -7.40 15.95
CA PHE A 346 16.74 -7.54 17.35
C PHE A 346 17.05 -6.21 18.07
N LEU A 347 16.08 -5.74 18.87
CA LEU A 347 16.22 -4.63 19.80
C LEU A 347 16.43 -5.14 21.23
#